data_AF-A0AAW8DZY2-F1
#
_entry.id   AF-A0AAW8DZY2-F1
#
_cell.length_a   1.000
_cell.length_b   1.000
_cell.length_c   1.000
_cell.angle_alpha   90.00
_cell.angle_beta   90.00
_cell.angle_gamma   90.00
#
_symmetry.space_group_name_H-M   'P 1'
#
loop_
_entity.id
_entity.type
_entity.pdbx_description
1 polymer ?
#
loop_
_entity_poly.entity_id
_entity_poly.type
_entity_poly.pdbx_seq_one_letter_code
_entity_poly.pdbx_strand_id
1 'polypeptide(L)'
;MADRIMAGRSTPQSPRRTRGAPPSSTPIGEDARDLLEIKLAQLNSLLWCCYGDGNGWFEEAGEKHRDHMLWIAADLASEAERLLGESGRG
;
A
#
# COMPACT_ATOMS: atom_id res chain seq x y z
N MET A 1 11.55 -52.34 14.24
CA MET A 1 12.57 -51.56 13.51
C MET A 1 11.89 -50.90 12.32
N ALA A 2 12.27 -49.64 12.07
CA ALA A 2 11.86 -48.73 10.99
C ALA A 2 10.41 -48.21 11.00
N ASP A 3 10.12 -46.95 10.70
CA ASP A 3 10.90 -45.70 10.81
C ASP A 3 9.93 -44.52 10.70
N ARG A 4 10.40 -43.35 11.13
CA ARG A 4 9.64 -42.13 11.42
C ARG A 4 8.98 -41.53 10.18
N ILE A 5 7.67 -41.32 10.19
CA ILE A 5 6.99 -40.47 9.19
C ILE A 5 7.07 -39.01 9.66
N MET A 6 7.65 -38.21 8.77
CA MET A 6 8.11 -36.84 8.96
C MET A 6 6.98 -35.86 9.26
N ALA A 7 6.99 -35.28 10.46
CA ALA A 7 6.32 -34.02 10.74
C ALA A 7 7.11 -32.89 10.06
N GLY A 8 6.81 -32.65 8.78
CA GLY A 8 7.47 -31.66 7.94
C GLY A 8 6.49 -30.68 7.35
N ARG A 9 6.17 -29.61 8.09
CA ARG A 9 6.02 -28.26 7.52
C ARG A 9 5.97 -27.25 8.65
N SER A 10 7.15 -26.68 8.91
CA SER A 10 7.36 -25.48 9.69
C SER A 10 6.35 -24.41 9.25
N THR A 11 5.57 -23.95 10.20
CA THR A 11 4.80 -22.72 10.08
C THR A 11 5.73 -21.58 9.70
N PRO A 12 5.33 -20.62 8.85
CA PRO A 12 6.10 -19.40 8.69
C PRO A 12 6.08 -18.66 10.03
N GLN A 13 7.20 -18.67 10.75
CA GLN A 13 7.42 -17.73 11.83
C GLN A 13 7.46 -16.33 11.21
N SER A 14 6.33 -15.63 11.28
CA SER A 14 6.30 -14.19 11.05
C SER A 14 7.29 -13.56 12.02
N PRO A 15 8.34 -12.84 11.56
CA PRO A 15 9.14 -12.06 12.47
C PRO A 15 8.24 -10.89 12.90
N ARG A 16 7.61 -11.09 14.06
CA ARG A 16 7.05 -10.01 14.87
C ARG A 16 8.21 -9.05 15.13
N ARG A 17 8.35 -8.03 14.28
CA ARG A 17 9.28 -6.92 14.49
C ARG A 17 8.90 -6.30 15.83
N THR A 18 9.63 -6.67 16.87
CA THR A 18 9.76 -5.87 18.09
C THR A 18 10.47 -4.58 17.70
N ARG A 19 9.70 -3.60 17.21
CA ARG A 19 10.20 -2.23 17.03
C ARG A 19 10.19 -1.56 18.41
N GLY A 20 11.10 -2.00 19.25
CA GLY A 20 11.64 -1.19 20.34
C GLY A 20 12.59 -0.18 19.72
N ALA A 21 12.04 0.92 19.22
CA ALA A 21 12.76 2.15 19.01
C ALA A 21 11.79 3.26 19.43
N PRO A 22 12.20 4.23 20.26
CA PRO A 22 11.35 5.40 20.50
C PRO A 22 11.02 5.99 19.12
N PRO A 23 9.83 6.56 18.90
CA PRO A 23 9.67 7.42 17.74
C PRO A 23 10.75 8.49 17.88
N SER A 24 11.76 8.40 17.01
CA SER A 24 12.55 9.56 16.63
C SER A 24 11.51 10.65 16.43
N SER A 25 11.63 11.73 17.18
CA SER A 25 10.86 12.94 16.98
C SER A 25 11.33 13.55 15.67
N THR A 26 11.01 12.86 14.58
CA THR A 26 11.06 13.33 13.22
C THR A 26 10.04 14.47 13.18
N PRO A 27 10.39 15.67 12.66
CA PRO A 27 9.40 16.71 12.50
C PRO A 27 8.22 16.13 11.71
N ILE A 28 7.00 16.42 12.15
CA ILE A 28 5.74 15.92 11.56
C ILE A 28 5.73 16.08 10.03
N GLY A 29 6.46 17.06 9.48
CA GLY A 29 6.63 17.27 8.04
C GLY A 29 7.43 16.20 7.28
N GLU A 30 8.42 15.54 7.90
CA GLU A 30 9.15 14.41 7.30
C GLU A 30 8.25 13.16 7.25
N ASP A 31 7.50 12.88 8.31
CA ASP A 31 6.50 11.79 8.33
C ASP A 31 5.36 12.03 7.32
N ALA A 32 4.93 13.29 7.13
CA ALA A 32 3.92 13.66 6.14
C ALA A 32 4.42 13.48 4.69
N ARG A 33 5.69 13.78 4.44
CA ARG A 33 6.32 13.58 3.13
C ARG A 33 6.47 12.10 2.80
N ASP A 34 6.93 11.29 3.76
CA ASP A 34 7.03 9.84 3.58
C ASP A 34 5.64 9.23 3.29
N LEU A 35 4.60 9.68 4.00
CA LEU A 35 3.24 9.23 3.76
C LEU A 35 2.70 9.67 2.39
N LEU A 36 3.04 10.89 1.95
CA LEU A 36 2.70 11.39 0.62
C LEU A 36 3.30 10.50 -0.48
N GLU A 37 4.60 10.16 -0.37
CA GLU A 37 5.27 9.29 -1.34
C GLU A 37 4.61 7.90 -1.41
N ILE A 38 4.21 7.34 -0.27
CA ILE A 38 3.46 6.08 -0.21
C ILE A 38 2.11 6.21 -0.93
N LYS A 39 1.35 7.29 -0.68
CA LYS A 39 0.03 7.52 -1.29
C LYS A 39 0.14 7.70 -2.81
N LEU A 40 1.14 8.43 -3.28
CA LEU A 40 1.41 8.59 -4.71
C LEU A 40 1.80 7.27 -5.38
N ALA A 41 2.60 6.43 -4.71
CA ALA A 41 2.94 5.10 -5.23
C ALA A 41 1.68 4.20 -5.34
N GLN A 42 0.79 4.25 -4.34
CA GLN A 42 -0.49 3.54 -4.37
C GLN A 42 -1.38 4.01 -5.52
N LEU A 43 -1.52 5.32 -5.69
CA LEU A 43 -2.29 5.91 -6.79
C LEU A 43 -1.70 5.51 -8.16
N ASN A 44 -0.38 5.58 -8.32
CA ASN A 44 0.30 5.21 -9.57
C ASN A 44 0.07 3.72 -9.90
N SER A 45 0.23 2.83 -8.92
CA SER A 45 -0.04 1.40 -9.08
C SER A 45 -1.50 1.15 -9.48
N LEU A 46 -2.46 1.84 -8.87
CA LEU A 46 -3.88 1.72 -9.19
C LEU A 46 -4.18 2.19 -10.63
N LEU A 47 -3.61 3.32 -11.04
CA LEU A 47 -3.75 3.82 -12.41
C LEU A 47 -3.09 2.88 -13.42
N TRP A 48 -1.93 2.32 -13.09
CA TRP A 48 -1.29 1.30 -13.92
C TRP A 48 -2.17 0.05 -14.06
N CYS A 49 -2.87 -0.38 -13.01
CA CYS A 49 -3.86 -1.45 -13.09
C CYS A 49 -5.06 -1.10 -13.98
N CYS A 50 -5.47 0.17 -14.04
CA CYS A 50 -6.59 0.61 -14.86
C CYS A 50 -6.24 0.70 -16.35
N TYR A 51 -4.99 1.07 -16.70
CA TYR A 51 -4.60 1.40 -18.08
C TYR A 51 -3.46 0.54 -18.67
N GLY A 52 -2.64 -0.11 -17.85
CA GLY A 52 -1.24 -0.43 -18.19
C GLY A 52 -0.93 -1.84 -18.68
N ASP A 53 -1.80 -2.83 -18.51
CA ASP A 53 -1.54 -4.21 -18.95
C ASP A 53 -2.16 -4.49 -20.35
N GLY A 54 -3.25 -3.80 -20.71
CA GLY A 54 -3.96 -4.12 -21.95
C GLY A 54 -4.61 -5.52 -21.94
N ASN A 55 -4.63 -6.17 -20.79
CA ASN A 55 -5.31 -7.43 -20.50
C ASN A 55 -6.84 -7.30 -20.41
N GLY A 56 -7.40 -6.10 -20.61
CA GLY A 56 -8.84 -5.86 -20.55
C GLY A 56 -9.45 -6.02 -19.16
N TRP A 57 -8.63 -6.20 -18.11
CA TRP A 57 -9.12 -6.47 -16.76
C TRP A 57 -10.01 -5.33 -16.25
N PHE A 58 -9.64 -4.08 -16.53
CA PHE A 58 -10.43 -2.93 -16.13
C PHE A 58 -11.79 -2.90 -16.85
N GLU A 59 -11.81 -3.20 -18.15
CA GLU A 59 -13.02 -3.28 -18.96
C GLU A 59 -13.94 -4.44 -18.54
N GLU A 60 -13.35 -5.59 -18.17
CA GLU A 60 -14.05 -6.80 -17.72
C GLU A 60 -14.56 -6.71 -16.29
N ALA A 61 -13.94 -5.89 -15.43
CA ALA A 61 -14.33 -5.75 -14.03
C ALA A 61 -15.76 -5.22 -13.83
N GLY A 62 -16.36 -4.66 -14.89
CA GLY A 62 -17.73 -4.16 -14.89
C GLY A 62 -17.85 -2.76 -14.30
N GLU A 63 -18.94 -2.07 -14.64
CA GLU A 63 -19.16 -0.64 -14.32
C GLU A 63 -19.01 -0.31 -12.83
N LYS A 64 -19.64 -1.09 -11.94
CA LYS A 64 -19.58 -0.86 -10.49
C LYS A 64 -18.18 -1.01 -9.91
N HIS A 65 -17.38 -1.95 -10.44
CA HIS A 65 -16.03 -2.16 -9.94
C HIS A 65 -15.11 -1.04 -10.41
N ARG A 66 -15.26 -0.60 -11.66
CA ARG A 66 -14.55 0.57 -12.20
C ARG A 66 -14.89 1.84 -11.43
N ASP A 67 -16.16 2.06 -11.10
CA ASP A 67 -16.61 3.22 -10.32
C ASP A 67 -15.98 3.22 -8.92
N HIS A 68 -15.93 2.07 -8.23
CA HIS A 68 -15.20 1.94 -6.98
C HIS A 68 -13.69 2.18 -7.12
N MET A 69 -13.04 1.69 -8.18
CA MET A 69 -11.62 1.97 -8.42
C MET A 69 -11.36 3.46 -8.63
N LEU A 70 -12.20 4.15 -9.40
CA LEU A 70 -12.13 5.59 -9.60
C LEU A 70 -12.37 6.36 -8.30
N TRP A 71 -13.31 5.90 -7.47
CA TRP A 71 -13.54 6.47 -6.14
C TRP A 71 -12.30 6.35 -5.24
N ILE A 72 -11.65 5.18 -5.21
CA ILE A 72 -10.40 4.97 -4.45
C ILE A 72 -9.29 5.87 -4.99
N ALA A 73 -9.17 6.02 -6.31
CA ALA A 73 -8.19 6.92 -6.92
C ALA A 73 -8.43 8.39 -6.50
N ALA A 74 -9.70 8.83 -6.47
CA ALA A 74 -10.07 10.17 -6.04
C ALA A 74 -9.78 10.42 -4.55
N ASP A 75 -10.04 9.43 -3.70
CA ASP A 75 -9.71 9.49 -2.26
C ASP A 75 -8.19 9.58 -2.04
N LEU A 76 -7.41 8.73 -2.73
CA LEU A 76 -5.95 8.76 -2.67
C LEU A 76 -5.37 10.10 -3.16
N ALA A 77 -5.93 10.69 -4.22
CA ALA A 77 -5.52 12.00 -4.72
C ALA A 77 -5.81 13.12 -3.69
N SER A 78 -7.00 13.10 -3.08
CA SER A 78 -7.40 14.08 -2.06
C SER A 78 -6.50 14.01 -0.82
N GLU A 79 -6.15 12.80 -0.39
CA GLU A 79 -5.24 12.59 0.73
C GLU A 79 -3.80 13.02 0.39
N ALA A 80 -3.35 12.80 -0.85
CA ALA A 80 -2.05 13.28 -1.32
C ALA A 80 -1.98 14.82 -1.33
N GLU A 81 -3.04 15.51 -1.78
CA GLU A 81 -3.11 16.98 -1.72
C GLU A 81 -3.04 17.50 -0.28
N ARG A 82 -3.74 16.85 0.65
CA ARG A 82 -3.70 17.19 2.09
C ARG A 82 -2.29 17.04 2.65
N LEU A 83 -1.64 15.91 2.40
CA LEU A 83 -0.28 15.62 2.87
C LEU A 83 0.76 16.55 2.23
N LEU A 84 0.57 16.93 0.96
CA LEU A 84 1.42 17.92 0.30
C LEU A 84 1.36 19.28 1.03
N GLY A 85 0.17 19.75 1.40
CA GLY A 85 -0.02 20.98 2.18
C GLY A 85 0.58 20.91 3.59
N GLU A 86 0.55 19.73 4.22
CA GLU A 86 1.17 19.49 5.53
C GLU A 86 2.71 19.42 5.45
N SER A 87 3.25 18.80 4.39
CA SER A 87 4.70 18.66 4.17
C SER A 87 5.39 19.98 3.80
N GLY A 88 4.69 20.92 3.15
CA GLY A 88 5.23 22.24 2.76
C GLY A 88 5.23 23.29 3.88
N ARG A 89 4.72 22.96 5.08
CA ARG A 89 4.65 23.86 6.25
C ARG A 89 5.77 23.65 7.28
N GLY A 90 6.81 22.89 6.92
CA GLY A 90 8.00 22.66 7.75
C GLY A 90 9.03 23.77 7.69
#